data_AF-A0A7C4EX35-F1
#
_entry.id   AF-A0A7C4EX35-F1
#
_cell.length_a   1.000
_cell.length_b   1.000
_cell.length_c   1.000
_cell.angle_alpha   90.00
_cell.angle_beta   90.00
_cell.angle_gamma   90.00
#
_symmetry.space_group_name_H-M   'P 1'
#
loop_
_entity.id
_entity.type
_entity.pdbx_description
1 polymer ?
#
loop_
_entity_poly.entity_id
_entity_poly.type
_entity_poly.pdbx_seq_one_letter_code
_entity_poly.pdbx_strand_id
1 'polypeptide(L)'
;MREESGSAELLAIFTVFVVLSGVVALNTFEAGYARQMDAFQKRMAVDTTRAVASAVEAELNDSLRSAVAAAMFEAGKFAGSKAEVEARLRDYFNQRIAAGWSYSNFENIHVPLSDENSLQIEWLPDGSVRAHGYLAATFSHVSGAKAYGIKLDAGIAPRYGRMLYLANLAYSWAQEAPDIGALERELNENYAAEMFSFRIYWENGALRLTITELYGGRAITPENEG
;
A
#
# COMPACT_ATOMS: atom_id res chain seq x y z
N MET A 1 4.07 76.85 -53.19
CA MET A 1 4.48 75.43 -53.10
C MET A 1 5.04 75.20 -51.71
N ARG A 2 4.18 74.82 -50.78
CA ARG A 2 4.52 74.31 -49.45
C ARG A 2 3.57 73.15 -49.25
N GLU A 3 4.06 71.94 -49.44
CA GLU A 3 3.47 70.68 -48.96
C GLU A 3 4.26 69.57 -49.65
N GLU A 4 5.07 68.83 -48.88
CA GLU A 4 5.40 67.41 -49.11
C GLU A 4 6.42 66.87 -48.10
N SER A 5 7.08 67.70 -47.26
CA SER A 5 8.00 67.18 -46.23
C SER A 5 7.31 66.52 -45.03
N GLY A 6 6.10 66.96 -44.68
CA GLY A 6 5.38 66.45 -43.49
C GLY A 6 4.81 65.03 -43.64
N SER A 7 4.53 64.59 -44.87
CA SER A 7 3.93 63.26 -45.15
C SER A 7 4.93 62.12 -44.92
N ALA A 8 6.18 62.29 -45.35
CA ALA A 8 7.24 61.30 -45.19
C ALA A 8 7.68 61.14 -43.72
N GLU A 9 7.74 62.25 -42.97
CA GLU A 9 8.04 62.25 -41.53
C GLU A 9 6.93 61.56 -40.72
N LEU A 10 5.66 61.85 -41.02
CA LEU A 10 4.52 61.17 -40.42
C LEU A 10 4.50 59.67 -40.73
N LEU A 11 4.82 59.28 -41.97
CA LEU A 11 4.92 57.88 -42.37
C LEU A 11 6.05 57.18 -41.60
N ALA A 12 7.22 57.81 -41.49
CA ALA A 12 8.35 57.25 -40.75
C ALA A 12 8.02 57.05 -39.26
N ILE A 13 7.39 58.03 -38.62
CA ILE A 13 6.94 57.93 -37.22
C ILE A 13 5.92 56.80 -37.06
N PHE A 14 4.95 56.71 -37.98
CA PHE A 14 3.94 55.65 -37.95
C PHE A 14 4.57 54.25 -38.14
N THR A 15 5.49 54.10 -39.08
CA THR A 15 6.21 52.83 -39.31
C THR A 15 7.03 52.44 -38.07
N VAL A 16 7.76 53.38 -37.48
CA VAL A 16 8.51 53.13 -36.23
C VAL A 16 7.57 52.73 -35.10
N PHE A 17 6.43 53.41 -34.95
CA PHE A 17 5.43 53.09 -33.94
C PHE A 17 4.83 51.69 -34.13
N VAL A 18 4.52 51.30 -35.36
CA VAL A 18 3.99 49.96 -35.69
C VAL A 18 5.02 48.88 -35.40
N VAL A 19 6.28 49.10 -35.79
CA VAL A 19 7.37 48.14 -35.51
C VAL A 19 7.59 48.00 -34.01
N LEU A 20 7.65 49.11 -33.26
CA LEU A 20 7.79 49.07 -31.80
C LEU A 20 6.61 48.37 -31.12
N SER A 21 5.38 48.67 -31.55
CA SER A 21 4.18 48.03 -31.02
C SER A 21 4.16 46.53 -31.32
N GLY A 22 4.60 46.12 -32.51
CA GLY A 22 4.74 44.72 -32.90
C GLY A 22 5.78 43.98 -32.04
N VAL A 23 6.94 44.59 -31.79
CA VAL A 23 7.98 44.03 -30.92
C VAL A 23 7.49 43.90 -29.47
N VAL A 24 6.80 44.92 -28.95
CA VAL A 24 6.22 44.87 -27.59
C VAL A 24 5.15 43.78 -27.50
N ALA A 25 4.29 43.64 -28.51
CA ALA A 25 3.28 42.59 -28.55
C ALA A 25 3.91 41.19 -28.57
N LEU A 26 4.89 40.95 -29.45
CA LEU A 26 5.63 39.68 -29.53
C LEU A 26 6.28 39.31 -28.20
N ASN A 27 7.03 40.23 -27.60
CA ASN A 27 7.67 40.00 -26.29
C ASN A 27 6.63 39.71 -25.19
N THR A 28 5.48 40.36 -25.24
CA THR A 28 4.39 40.14 -24.28
C THR A 28 3.76 38.75 -24.44
N PHE A 29 3.55 38.31 -25.70
CA PHE A 29 3.05 36.97 -25.99
C PHE A 29 4.05 35.89 -25.59
N GLU A 30 5.33 36.02 -25.96
CA GLU A 30 6.38 35.06 -25.58
C GLU A 30 6.51 34.94 -24.06
N ALA A 31 6.54 36.06 -23.35
CA ALA A 31 6.57 36.08 -21.88
C ALA A 31 5.27 35.51 -21.26
N GLY A 32 4.13 35.66 -21.95
CA GLY A 32 2.86 35.05 -21.56
C GLY A 32 2.89 33.52 -21.69
N TYR A 33 3.31 33.01 -22.84
CA TYR A 33 3.45 31.58 -23.11
C TYR A 33 4.46 30.91 -22.18
N ALA A 34 5.62 31.53 -21.97
CA ALA A 34 6.64 31.01 -21.06
C ALA A 34 6.10 30.85 -19.62
N ARG A 35 5.35 31.85 -19.13
CA ARG A 35 4.70 31.79 -17.80
C ARG A 35 3.64 30.71 -17.72
N GLN A 36 2.81 30.55 -18.76
CA GLN A 36 1.80 29.48 -18.79
C GLN A 36 2.43 28.08 -18.82
N MET A 37 3.50 27.89 -19.60
CA MET A 37 4.21 26.62 -19.66
C MET A 37 4.92 26.29 -18.35
N ASP A 38 5.59 27.26 -17.71
CA ASP A 38 6.19 27.07 -16.38
C ASP A 38 5.14 26.69 -15.33
N ALA A 39 3.99 27.39 -15.32
CA ALA A 39 2.88 27.05 -14.43
C ALA A 39 2.31 25.66 -14.69
N PHE A 40 2.19 25.25 -15.95
CA PHE A 40 1.73 23.92 -16.34
C PHE A 40 2.72 22.82 -15.91
N GLN A 41 4.02 23.00 -16.17
CA GLN A 41 5.06 22.08 -15.75
C GLN A 41 5.12 21.91 -14.23
N LYS A 42 5.00 23.00 -13.47
CA LYS A 42 4.94 22.95 -12.00
C LYS A 42 3.75 22.17 -11.48
N ARG A 43 2.56 22.34 -12.09
CA ARG A 43 1.37 21.55 -11.73
C ARG A 43 1.57 20.07 -12.02
N MET A 44 2.06 19.73 -13.20
CA MET A 44 2.37 18.34 -13.55
C MET A 44 3.39 17.73 -12.58
N ALA A 45 4.42 18.46 -12.18
CA ALA A 45 5.40 17.99 -11.21
C ALA A 45 4.75 17.71 -9.84
N VAL A 46 3.85 18.58 -9.36
CA VAL A 46 3.10 18.36 -8.11
C VAL A 46 2.22 17.11 -8.21
N ASP A 47 1.45 16.98 -9.29
CA ASP A 47 0.56 15.82 -9.49
C ASP A 47 1.35 14.51 -9.58
N THR A 48 2.47 14.52 -10.32
CA THR A 48 3.39 13.38 -10.43
C THR A 48 3.99 13.02 -9.07
N THR A 49 4.43 14.01 -8.30
CA THR A 49 5.00 13.80 -6.96
C THR A 49 3.99 13.14 -6.03
N ARG A 50 2.75 13.63 -6.04
CA ARG A 50 1.67 13.07 -5.23
C ARG A 50 1.31 11.66 -5.67
N ALA A 51 1.21 11.42 -6.98
CA ALA A 51 0.89 10.10 -7.52
C ALA A 51 1.95 9.06 -7.14
N VAL A 52 3.24 9.41 -7.23
CA VAL A 52 4.33 8.52 -6.79
C VAL A 52 4.30 8.29 -5.28
N ALA A 53 4.08 9.33 -4.48
CA ALA A 53 3.95 9.16 -3.03
C ALA A 53 2.80 8.20 -2.67
N SER A 54 1.64 8.34 -3.32
CA SER A 54 0.50 7.44 -3.15
C SER A 54 0.78 6.02 -3.65
N ALA A 55 1.53 5.86 -4.74
CA ALA A 55 1.91 4.55 -5.24
C ALA A 55 2.86 3.83 -4.27
N VAL A 56 3.85 4.54 -3.73
CA VAL A 56 4.77 4.01 -2.71
C VAL A 56 4.02 3.68 -1.41
N GLU A 57 3.07 4.52 -0.99
CA GLU A 57 2.19 4.22 0.15
C GLU A 57 1.39 2.93 -0.07
N ALA A 58 0.74 2.77 -1.22
CA ALA A 58 -0.03 1.57 -1.54
C ALA A 58 0.86 0.32 -1.54
N GLU A 59 2.01 0.40 -2.20
CA GLU A 59 2.98 -0.69 -2.25
C GLU A 59 3.50 -1.08 -0.87
N LEU A 60 3.79 -0.11 -0.01
CA LEU A 60 4.23 -0.39 1.36
C LEU A 60 3.12 -1.03 2.19
N ASN A 61 1.87 -0.60 2.03
CA ASN A 61 0.75 -1.24 2.72
C ASN A 61 0.53 -2.69 2.25
N ASP A 62 0.68 -2.95 0.96
CA ASP A 62 0.61 -4.32 0.42
C ASP A 62 1.80 -5.18 0.89
N SER A 63 3.01 -4.60 0.90
CA SER A 63 4.21 -5.27 1.41
C SER A 63 4.10 -5.57 2.91
N LEU A 64 3.54 -4.64 3.69
CA LEU A 64 3.27 -4.83 5.11
C LEU A 64 2.26 -5.96 5.32
N ARG A 65 1.23 -6.06 4.46
CA ARG A 65 0.31 -7.20 4.49
C ARG A 65 1.07 -8.51 4.24
N SER A 66 1.83 -8.60 3.15
CA SER A 66 2.61 -9.81 2.86
C SER A 66 3.60 -10.16 3.98
N ALA A 67 4.25 -9.17 4.59
CA ALA A 67 5.17 -9.35 5.71
C ALA A 67 4.48 -9.93 6.95
N VAL A 68 3.30 -9.42 7.33
CA VAL A 68 2.50 -9.97 8.45
C VAL A 68 2.17 -11.44 8.17
N ALA A 69 1.64 -11.76 6.98
CA ALA A 69 1.25 -13.13 6.64
C ALA A 69 2.44 -14.10 6.67
N ALA A 70 3.58 -13.70 6.09
CA ALA A 70 4.80 -14.50 6.08
C ALA A 70 5.37 -14.69 7.50
N ALA A 71 5.45 -13.62 8.29
CA ALA A 71 5.95 -13.69 9.66
C ALA A 71 5.09 -14.61 10.53
N MET A 72 3.77 -14.52 10.41
CA MET A 72 2.85 -15.39 11.14
C MET A 72 2.96 -16.86 10.71
N PHE A 73 3.06 -17.15 9.41
CA PHE A 73 3.26 -18.51 8.91
C PHE A 73 4.55 -19.12 9.44
N GLU A 74 5.67 -18.40 9.31
CA GLU A 74 6.97 -18.92 9.70
C GLU A 74 7.15 -19.05 11.20
N ALA A 75 6.59 -18.13 11.99
CA ALA A 75 6.61 -18.26 13.45
C ALA A 75 5.69 -19.40 13.87
N GLY A 76 4.48 -19.46 13.30
CA GLY A 76 3.50 -20.51 13.57
C GLY A 76 4.02 -21.92 13.27
N LYS A 77 4.80 -22.10 12.20
CA LYS A 77 5.44 -23.38 11.84
C LYS A 77 6.27 -23.98 12.97
N PHE A 78 6.87 -23.16 13.82
CA PHE A 78 7.73 -23.60 14.92
C PHE A 78 7.15 -23.27 16.31
N ALA A 79 5.83 -23.02 16.39
CA ALA A 79 5.16 -22.58 17.62
C ALA A 79 5.81 -21.34 18.27
N GLY A 80 6.25 -20.40 17.44
CA GLY A 80 6.90 -19.17 17.86
C GLY A 80 5.98 -18.19 18.59
N SER A 81 6.59 -17.22 19.26
CA SER A 81 5.92 -16.21 20.07
C SER A 81 5.44 -15.00 19.27
N LYS A 82 4.57 -14.18 19.88
CA LYS A 82 4.15 -12.88 19.30
C LYS A 82 5.33 -11.96 19.01
N ALA A 83 6.32 -11.93 19.91
CA ALA A 83 7.51 -11.10 19.74
C ALA A 83 8.35 -11.55 18.51
N GLU A 84 8.41 -12.85 18.22
CA GLU A 84 9.09 -13.37 17.04
C GLU A 84 8.34 -12.99 15.75
N VAL A 85 7.00 -13.01 15.76
CA VAL A 85 6.19 -12.50 14.63
C VAL A 85 6.47 -11.02 14.39
N GLU A 86 6.45 -10.21 15.44
CA GLU A 86 6.67 -8.76 15.33
C GLU A 86 8.07 -8.42 14.83
N ALA A 87 9.10 -9.12 15.31
CA ALA A 87 10.47 -8.96 14.84
C ALA A 87 10.61 -9.32 13.35
N ARG A 88 10.12 -10.49 12.94
CA ARG A 88 10.18 -10.93 11.53
C ARG A 88 9.39 -10.04 10.59
N LEU A 89 8.20 -9.61 11.00
CA LEU A 89 7.37 -8.67 10.25
C LEU A 89 8.17 -7.39 9.98
N ARG A 90 8.78 -6.81 11.02
CA ARG A 90 9.57 -5.58 10.89
C ARG A 90 10.78 -5.78 10.00
N ASP A 91 11.46 -6.92 10.12
CA ASP A 91 12.60 -7.26 9.25
C ASP A 91 12.19 -7.35 7.78
N TYR A 92 11.11 -8.08 7.45
CA TYR A 92 10.61 -8.20 6.08
C TYR A 92 10.16 -6.86 5.50
N PHE A 93 9.47 -6.06 6.31
CA PHE A 93 9.03 -4.73 5.89
C PHE A 93 10.23 -3.79 5.65
N ASN A 94 11.23 -3.80 6.54
CA ASN A 94 12.45 -3.01 6.40
C ASN A 94 13.32 -3.46 5.24
N GLN A 95 13.34 -4.75 4.88
CA GLN A 95 14.00 -5.23 3.66
C GLN A 95 13.37 -4.61 2.41
N ARG A 96 12.03 -4.51 2.34
CA ARG A 96 11.38 -3.81 1.22
C ARG A 96 11.73 -2.33 1.21
N ILE A 97 11.69 -1.65 2.35
CA ILE A 97 12.07 -0.22 2.42
C ILE A 97 13.53 -0.03 1.97
N ALA A 98 14.44 -0.90 2.41
CA ALA A 98 15.86 -0.83 2.07
C ALA A 98 16.15 -1.04 0.57
N ALA A 99 15.30 -1.78 -0.14
CA ALA A 99 15.39 -1.87 -1.60
C ALA A 99 15.17 -0.52 -2.31
N GLY A 100 14.47 0.41 -1.64
CA GLY A 100 14.28 1.77 -2.11
C GLY A 100 13.38 1.89 -3.34
N TRP A 101 13.36 3.10 -3.91
CA TRP A 101 12.66 3.45 -5.14
C TRP A 101 13.52 4.38 -5.97
N SER A 102 13.47 4.21 -7.28
CA SER A 102 14.16 5.08 -8.23
C SER A 102 13.23 5.43 -9.37
N TYR A 103 12.95 6.73 -9.52
CA TYR A 103 12.14 7.28 -10.59
C TYR A 103 12.93 8.42 -11.26
N SER A 104 12.97 8.43 -12.60
CA SER A 104 13.80 9.37 -13.37
C SER A 104 13.52 10.86 -13.10
N ASN A 105 12.30 11.17 -12.67
CA ASN A 105 11.84 12.54 -12.45
C ASN A 105 12.01 13.01 -10.99
N PHE A 106 12.67 12.20 -10.15
CA PHE A 106 12.87 12.48 -8.74
C PHE A 106 14.36 12.62 -8.45
N GLU A 107 14.69 13.68 -7.73
CA GLU A 107 16.02 13.89 -7.18
C GLU A 107 16.26 12.95 -5.99
N ASN A 108 15.24 12.80 -5.14
CA ASN A 108 15.32 11.96 -3.95
C ASN A 108 13.95 11.39 -3.58
N ILE A 109 13.91 10.11 -3.25
CA ILE A 109 12.83 9.46 -2.53
C ILE A 109 13.46 8.79 -1.32
N HIS A 110 13.16 9.34 -0.15
CA HIS A 110 13.65 8.83 1.12
C HIS A 110 12.48 8.32 1.96
N VAL A 111 12.52 7.04 2.29
CA VAL A 111 11.60 6.42 3.25
C VAL A 111 12.45 5.85 4.38
N PRO A 112 12.26 6.30 5.64
CA PRO A 112 13.01 5.76 6.77
C PRO A 112 12.57 4.32 7.06
N LEU A 113 13.50 3.51 7.58
CA LEU A 113 13.17 2.19 8.11
C LEU A 113 12.16 2.32 9.25
N SER A 114 11.28 1.34 9.36
CA SER A 114 10.33 1.23 10.46
C SER A 114 11.01 0.77 11.75
N ASP A 115 10.52 1.31 12.85
CA ASP A 115 10.88 1.00 14.23
C ASP A 115 9.63 0.88 15.10
N GLU A 116 9.79 0.74 16.41
CA GLU A 116 8.68 0.61 17.37
C GLU A 116 7.82 1.88 17.47
N ASN A 117 8.36 3.04 17.07
CA ASN A 117 7.66 4.32 17.15
C ASN A 117 6.85 4.63 15.88
N SER A 118 7.36 4.19 14.73
CA SER A 118 6.78 4.45 13.42
C SER A 118 5.85 3.35 12.93
N LEU A 119 5.96 2.12 13.48
CA LEU A 119 5.10 0.99 13.18
C LEU A 119 4.63 0.29 14.46
N GLN A 120 3.35 0.47 14.77
CA GLN A 120 2.66 -0.21 15.86
C GLN A 120 2.00 -1.49 15.37
N ILE A 121 2.11 -2.55 16.17
CA ILE A 121 1.54 -3.86 15.87
C ILE A 121 0.55 -4.20 16.98
N GLU A 122 -0.72 -4.33 16.62
CA GLU A 122 -1.83 -4.62 17.52
C GLU A 122 -2.33 -6.05 17.27
N TRP A 123 -2.37 -6.84 18.33
CA TRP A 123 -2.97 -8.17 18.32
C TRP A 123 -4.43 -8.07 18.73
N LEU A 124 -5.32 -8.47 17.84
CA LEU A 124 -6.75 -8.47 18.12
C LEU A 124 -7.16 -9.76 18.89
N PRO A 125 -8.29 -9.73 19.61
CA PRO A 125 -8.76 -10.88 20.41
C PRO A 125 -9.02 -12.16 19.59
N ASP A 126 -9.31 -12.01 18.29
CA ASP A 126 -9.50 -13.12 17.35
C ASP A 126 -8.18 -13.71 16.81
N GLY A 127 -7.04 -13.24 17.32
CA GLY A 127 -5.71 -13.67 16.92
C GLY A 127 -5.19 -13.04 15.63
N SER A 128 -5.96 -12.11 15.04
CA SER A 128 -5.51 -11.32 13.89
C SER A 128 -4.51 -10.23 14.30
N VAL A 129 -3.81 -9.69 13.30
CA VAL A 129 -2.77 -8.67 13.51
C VAL A 129 -3.08 -7.45 12.66
N ARG A 130 -3.07 -6.29 13.31
CA ARG A 130 -3.15 -4.98 12.67
C ARG A 130 -1.83 -4.23 12.85
N ALA A 131 -1.15 -3.97 11.75
CA ALA A 131 0.05 -3.14 11.71
C ALA A 131 -0.30 -1.75 11.17
N HIS A 132 -0.03 -0.70 11.93
CA HIS A 132 -0.38 0.68 11.55
C HIS A 132 0.66 1.68 12.04
N GLY A 133 0.72 2.84 11.39
CA GLY A 133 1.71 3.85 11.75
C GLY A 133 1.93 4.91 10.68
N TYR A 134 3.07 5.60 10.78
CA TYR A 134 3.43 6.68 9.87
C TYR A 134 4.94 6.73 9.69
N LEU A 135 5.38 6.81 8.44
CA LEU A 135 6.78 7.01 8.09
C LEU A 135 6.96 8.45 7.62
N ALA A 136 7.96 9.15 8.16
CA ALA A 136 8.33 10.51 7.76
C ALA A 136 9.08 10.53 6.41
N ALA A 137 8.46 9.95 5.37
CA ALA A 137 9.02 9.88 4.04
C ALA A 137 9.10 11.27 3.38
N THR A 138 10.03 11.42 2.44
CA THR A 138 10.21 12.64 1.65
C THR A 138 10.37 12.30 0.17
N PHE A 139 9.62 12.98 -0.68
CA PHE A 139 9.66 12.87 -2.13
C PHE A 139 10.03 14.22 -2.71
N SER A 140 11.09 14.29 -3.50
CA SER A 140 11.57 15.53 -4.14
C SER A 140 11.66 15.33 -5.65
N HIS A 141 10.79 16.02 -6.39
CA HIS A 141 10.82 16.06 -7.86
C HIS A 141 11.93 17.00 -8.34
N VAL A 142 12.55 16.70 -9.48
CA VAL A 142 13.61 17.53 -10.09
C VAL A 142 13.18 18.97 -10.41
N SER A 143 11.87 19.22 -10.47
CA SER A 143 11.27 20.55 -10.69
C SER A 143 10.96 21.30 -9.39
N GLY A 144 11.38 20.76 -8.23
CA GLY A 144 11.21 21.37 -6.91
C GLY A 144 9.92 21.03 -6.17
N ALA A 145 8.99 20.27 -6.78
CA ALA A 145 7.78 19.79 -6.10
C ALA A 145 8.14 18.76 -5.02
N LYS A 146 7.44 18.81 -3.87
CA LYS A 146 7.71 17.93 -2.73
C LYS A 146 6.43 17.32 -2.16
N ALA A 147 6.53 16.09 -1.68
CA ALA A 147 5.51 15.42 -0.86
C ALA A 147 6.17 14.76 0.35
N TYR A 148 5.38 14.55 1.41
CA TYR A 148 5.87 14.08 2.70
C TYR A 148 4.91 13.08 3.32
N GLY A 149 5.49 12.13 4.04
CA GLY A 149 4.74 11.19 4.83
C GLY A 149 4.18 10.01 4.05
N ILE A 150 4.11 8.88 4.72
CA ILE A 150 3.39 7.70 4.26
C ILE A 150 2.60 7.17 5.44
N LYS A 151 1.30 6.92 5.23
CA LYS A 151 0.47 6.23 6.22
C LYS A 151 0.59 4.72 6.05
N LEU A 152 0.79 4.03 7.16
CA LEU A 152 0.75 2.58 7.22
C LEU A 152 -0.55 2.13 7.90
N ASP A 153 -1.29 1.23 7.27
CA ASP A 153 -2.51 0.60 7.77
C ASP A 153 -2.73 -0.73 7.03
N ALA A 154 -2.22 -1.80 7.63
CA ALA A 154 -2.38 -3.16 7.17
C ALA A 154 -3.03 -3.99 8.27
N GLY A 155 -4.30 -4.32 8.08
CA GLY A 155 -4.98 -5.37 8.84
C GLY A 155 -5.02 -6.64 8.01
N ILE A 156 -4.58 -7.76 8.58
CA ILE A 156 -4.88 -9.07 8.03
C ILE A 156 -5.51 -9.89 9.15
N ALA A 157 -6.39 -10.81 8.75
CA ALA A 157 -6.86 -11.86 9.61
C ALA A 157 -6.11 -13.20 9.38
N PRO A 158 -4.77 -13.33 9.51
CA PRO A 158 -4.16 -14.65 9.56
C PRO A 158 -4.49 -15.17 10.95
N ARG A 159 -5.45 -16.08 11.04
CA ARG A 159 -5.98 -16.51 12.32
C ARG A 159 -5.12 -17.63 12.95
N TYR A 160 -3.80 -17.63 12.78
CA TYR A 160 -2.92 -18.70 13.28
C TYR A 160 -3.07 -18.93 14.79
N GLY A 161 -3.13 -17.86 15.58
CA GLY A 161 -3.35 -17.98 17.03
C GLY A 161 -4.71 -18.62 17.35
N ARG A 162 -5.75 -18.25 16.60
CA ARG A 162 -7.08 -18.83 16.69
C ARG A 162 -7.11 -20.27 16.20
N MET A 163 -6.42 -20.61 15.11
CA MET A 163 -6.28 -21.98 14.62
C MET A 163 -5.58 -22.88 15.64
N LEU A 164 -4.49 -22.41 16.24
CA LEU A 164 -3.78 -23.15 17.27
C LEU A 164 -4.64 -23.36 18.51
N TYR A 165 -5.35 -22.31 18.95
CA TYR A 165 -6.31 -22.41 20.04
C TYR A 165 -7.42 -23.43 19.72
N LEU A 166 -8.03 -23.33 18.54
CA LEU A 166 -9.10 -24.23 18.09
C LEU A 166 -8.59 -25.67 17.92
N ALA A 167 -7.37 -25.85 17.44
CA ALA A 167 -6.74 -27.17 17.32
C ALA A 167 -6.54 -27.81 18.69
N ASN A 168 -6.01 -27.07 19.68
CA ASN A 168 -5.85 -27.56 21.04
C ASN A 168 -7.19 -27.88 21.71
N LEU A 169 -8.18 -27.00 21.53
CA LEU A 169 -9.53 -27.18 22.05
C LEU A 169 -10.18 -28.44 21.45
N ALA A 170 -10.20 -28.53 20.12
CA ALA A 170 -10.77 -29.67 19.41
C ALA A 170 -10.02 -30.97 19.71
N TYR A 171 -8.70 -30.92 19.92
CA TYR A 171 -7.92 -32.09 20.33
C TYR A 171 -8.34 -32.57 21.72
N SER A 172 -8.50 -31.66 22.68
CA SER A 172 -8.97 -31.99 24.04
C SER A 172 -10.36 -32.62 24.03
N TRP A 173 -11.29 -32.06 23.25
CA TRP A 173 -12.64 -32.60 23.11
C TRP A 173 -12.64 -33.96 22.41
N ALA A 174 -11.80 -34.15 21.40
CA ALA A 174 -11.71 -35.41 20.67
C ALA A 174 -11.12 -36.56 21.49
N GLN A 175 -10.33 -36.29 22.54
CA GLN A 175 -9.84 -37.33 23.46
C GLN A 175 -10.96 -37.95 24.31
N GLU A 176 -11.99 -37.16 24.62
CA GLU A 176 -13.10 -37.57 25.47
C GLU A 176 -14.38 -37.88 24.69
N ALA A 177 -14.39 -37.61 23.38
CA ALA A 177 -15.56 -37.75 22.53
C ALA A 177 -15.94 -39.22 22.31
N PRO A 178 -17.20 -39.60 22.58
CA PRO A 178 -17.69 -40.96 22.30
C PRO A 178 -17.85 -41.22 20.80
N ASP A 179 -18.07 -40.18 19.99
CA ASP A 179 -18.16 -40.24 18.53
C ASP A 179 -17.40 -39.06 17.91
N ILE A 180 -16.23 -39.37 17.34
CA ILE A 180 -15.37 -38.38 16.68
C ILE A 180 -16.00 -37.83 15.40
N GLY A 181 -16.78 -38.64 14.67
CA GLY A 181 -17.44 -38.19 13.45
C GLY A 181 -18.58 -37.21 13.72
N ALA A 182 -19.26 -37.34 14.86
CA ALA A 182 -20.22 -36.35 15.33
C ALA A 182 -19.51 -35.04 15.75
N LEU A 183 -18.44 -35.13 16.54
CA LEU A 183 -17.65 -33.95 16.94
C LEU A 183 -17.05 -33.21 15.75
N GLU A 184 -16.51 -33.93 14.76
CA GLU A 184 -15.97 -33.31 13.54
C GLU A 184 -17.04 -32.50 12.82
N ARG A 185 -18.25 -33.05 12.63
CA ARG A 185 -19.36 -32.32 12.01
C ARG A 185 -19.75 -31.08 12.80
N GLU A 186 -19.89 -31.22 14.12
CA GLU A 186 -20.23 -30.11 15.01
C GLU A 186 -19.19 -28.98 14.94
N LEU A 187 -17.89 -29.31 14.95
CA LEU A 187 -16.82 -28.33 14.82
C LEU A 187 -16.85 -27.64 13.45
N ASN A 188 -17.03 -28.40 12.36
CA ASN A 188 -17.14 -27.82 11.02
C ASN A 188 -18.37 -26.92 10.90
N GLU A 189 -19.51 -27.25 11.51
CA GLU A 189 -20.71 -26.40 11.51
C GLU A 189 -20.52 -25.13 12.35
N ASN A 190 -20.04 -25.26 13.59
CA ASN A 190 -19.86 -24.16 14.52
C ASN A 190 -18.82 -23.12 14.05
N TYR A 191 -17.79 -23.58 13.32
CA TYR A 191 -16.71 -22.73 12.84
C TYR A 191 -16.72 -22.51 11.31
N ALA A 192 -17.80 -22.92 10.62
CA ALA A 192 -17.98 -22.68 9.19
C ALA A 192 -17.93 -21.18 8.84
N ALA A 193 -18.58 -20.33 9.64
CA ALA A 193 -18.58 -18.89 9.46
C ALA A 193 -17.18 -18.26 9.63
N GLU A 194 -16.29 -18.95 10.35
CA GLU A 194 -14.88 -18.56 10.49
C GLU A 194 -13.99 -19.10 9.35
N MET A 195 -14.56 -19.85 8.40
CA MET A 195 -13.84 -20.49 7.28
C MET A 195 -12.77 -21.50 7.72
N PHE A 196 -13.03 -22.22 8.82
CA PHE A 196 -12.19 -23.33 9.26
C PHE A 196 -12.83 -24.67 8.92
N SER A 197 -11.98 -25.63 8.54
CA SER A 197 -12.37 -27.02 8.41
C SER A 197 -11.54 -27.90 9.33
N PHE A 198 -12.22 -28.81 10.02
CA PHE A 198 -11.62 -29.76 10.94
C PHE A 198 -11.67 -31.15 10.34
N ARG A 199 -10.57 -31.89 10.48
CA ARG A 199 -10.51 -33.31 10.20
C ARG A 199 -9.90 -34.03 11.39
N ILE A 200 -10.65 -34.95 11.97
CA ILE A 200 -10.27 -35.67 13.20
C ILE A 200 -10.39 -37.17 12.92
N TYR A 201 -9.29 -37.89 13.12
CA TYR A 201 -9.26 -39.32 12.83
C TYR A 201 -8.25 -40.05 13.71
N TRP A 202 -8.48 -41.35 13.89
CA TRP A 202 -7.50 -42.24 14.49
C TRP A 202 -6.58 -42.80 13.41
N GLU A 203 -5.28 -42.71 13.64
CA GLU A 203 -4.26 -43.29 12.76
C GLU A 203 -3.27 -44.08 13.62
N ASN A 204 -3.19 -45.40 13.40
CA ASN A 204 -2.32 -46.30 14.17
C ASN A 204 -2.50 -46.20 15.69
N GLY A 205 -3.75 -46.02 16.16
CA GLY A 205 -4.07 -45.86 17.58
C GLY A 205 -3.74 -44.49 18.17
N ALA A 206 -3.25 -43.54 17.37
CA ALA A 206 -3.03 -42.16 17.77
C ALA A 206 -4.12 -41.24 17.22
N LEU A 207 -4.61 -40.33 18.05
CA LEU A 207 -5.54 -39.29 17.62
C LEU A 207 -4.79 -38.25 16.77
N ARG A 208 -5.29 -38.01 15.57
CA ARG A 208 -4.82 -36.98 14.65
C ARG A 208 -5.90 -35.94 14.44
N LEU A 209 -5.49 -34.68 14.45
CA LEU A 209 -6.34 -33.54 14.15
C LEU A 209 -5.63 -32.65 13.14
N THR A 210 -6.36 -32.29 12.08
CA THR A 210 -5.94 -31.28 11.10
C THR A 210 -6.97 -30.17 11.11
N ILE A 211 -6.52 -28.93 11.26
CA ILE A 211 -7.34 -27.73 11.04
C ILE A 211 -6.83 -27.04 9.77
N THR A 212 -7.75 -26.72 8.87
CA THR A 212 -7.45 -26.02 7.62
C THR A 212 -8.17 -24.68 7.62
N GLU A 213 -7.44 -23.59 7.40
CA GLU A 213 -8.03 -22.30 7.06
C GLU A 213 -8.36 -22.29 5.57
N LEU A 214 -9.63 -22.04 5.23
CA LEU A 214 -10.11 -22.02 3.84
C LEU A 214 -9.93 -20.65 3.17
N TYR A 215 -9.25 -19.70 3.82
CA TYR A 215 -8.99 -18.38 3.27
C TYR A 215 -7.94 -18.45 2.16
N GLY A 216 -8.35 -18.20 0.91
CA GLY A 216 -7.47 -18.22 -0.27
C GLY A 216 -7.88 -19.21 -1.37
N GLY A 217 -8.87 -20.07 -1.15
CA GLY A 217 -9.51 -20.88 -2.19
C GLY A 217 -10.86 -20.30 -2.58
N ARG A 218 -10.94 -19.54 -3.68
CA ARG A 218 -12.24 -19.24 -4.30
C ARG A 218 -12.90 -20.57 -4.68
N ALA A 219 -13.99 -20.92 -4.02
CA ALA A 219 -15.03 -21.75 -4.62
C ALA A 219 -16.33 -20.94 -4.58
N ILE A 220 -16.56 -20.18 -5.65
CA ILE A 220 -17.92 -19.82 -6.04
C ILE A 220 -18.46 -21.09 -6.70
N THR A 221 -19.42 -21.75 -6.05
CA THR A 221 -20.27 -22.73 -6.74
C THR A 221 -21.67 -22.13 -6.71
N PRO A 222 -22.20 -21.65 -7.85
CA PRO A 222 -23.61 -21.29 -7.93
C PRO A 222 -24.46 -22.56 -7.78
N GLU A 223 -25.62 -22.36 -7.18
CA GLU A 223 -26.60 -23.33 -6.74
C GLU A 223 -27.05 -24.29 -7.87
N ASN A 224 -27.37 -25.54 -7.50
CA ASN A 224 -28.18 -26.41 -8.32
C ASN A 224 -29.57 -25.79 -8.46
N GLU A 225 -29.89 -25.25 -9.64
CA GLU A 225 -31.29 -25.12 -10.05
C GLU A 225 -31.78 -26.50 -10.47
N GLY A 226 -32.69 -27.06 -9.66
CA GLY A 226 -33.63 -28.10 -10.10
C GLY A 226 -34.81 -27.48 -10.82
#